data_AF-A0AAE1CPK0-F1
#
_entry.id   AF-A0AAE1CPK0-F1
#
_cell.length_a   1.000
_cell.length_b   1.000
_cell.length_c   1.000
_cell.angle_alpha   90.00
_cell.angle_beta   90.00
_cell.angle_gamma   90.00
#
_symmetry.space_group_name_H-M   'P 1'
#
loop_
_entity.id
_entity.type
_entity.pdbx_description
1 polymer ?
#
loop_
_entity_poly.entity_id
_entity_poly.type
_entity_poly.pdbx_seq_one_letter_code
_entity_poly.pdbx_strand_id
1 'polypeptide(L)'
;HAFILCECTAGNDVTVTNEDPENQYNFLAKSEYCCPAKDGREGSSAYSLSIGTFIVIGFVAVAAVYFVAGVGYQIGVRKAQGIQRVPNIDLWSAIPGLVKDGFIFTFTCGRPARGTV
;
A
#
# COMPACT_ATOMS: atom_id res chain seq x y z
N HIS A 1 30.40 -12.61 -1.77
CA HIS A 1 29.57 -11.38 -1.75
C HIS A 1 29.06 -11.11 -3.16
N ALA A 2 27.86 -10.57 -3.34
CA ALA A 2 27.30 -10.34 -4.67
C ALA A 2 27.00 -8.85 -4.86
N PHE A 3 27.40 -8.30 -6.01
CA PHE A 3 27.15 -6.91 -6.37
C PHE A 3 26.35 -6.87 -7.67
N ILE A 4 25.41 -5.92 -7.74
CA ILE A 4 24.56 -5.71 -8.91
C ILE A 4 24.90 -4.34 -9.48
N LEU A 5 25.33 -4.31 -10.75
CA LEU A 5 25.51 -3.09 -11.51
C LEU A 5 24.26 -2.85 -12.38
N CYS A 6 23.77 -1.62 -12.38
CA CYS A 6 22.61 -1.20 -13.17
C CYS A 6 23.10 -0.42 -14.39
N GLU A 7 22.76 -0.89 -15.60
CA GLU A 7 23.10 -0.21 -16.86
C GLU A 7 21.83 0.28 -17.56
N CYS A 8 21.82 1.57 -17.91
CA CYS A 8 20.71 2.24 -18.61
C CYS A 8 20.66 1.79 -20.09
N THR A 9 19.71 0.91 -20.42
CA THR A 9 19.47 0.45 -21.80
C THR A 9 17.99 0.11 -22.04
N ALA A 10 17.55 0.07 -23.30
CA ALA A 10 16.19 -0.31 -23.67
C ALA A 10 16.03 -1.84 -23.60
N GLY A 11 15.28 -2.34 -22.62
CA GLY A 11 15.06 -3.78 -22.38
C GLY A 11 15.14 -4.14 -20.89
N ASN A 12 14.82 -5.38 -20.55
CA ASN A 12 15.00 -5.92 -19.20
C ASN A 12 15.77 -7.23 -19.30
N ASP A 13 17.06 -7.20 -18.98
CA ASP A 13 17.94 -8.36 -19.09
C ASP A 13 18.92 -8.39 -17.91
N VAL A 14 19.27 -9.59 -17.44
CA VAL A 14 20.22 -9.78 -16.32
C VAL A 14 21.30 -10.75 -16.76
N THR A 15 22.53 -10.26 -16.80
CA THR A 15 23.69 -11.04 -17.24
C THR A 15 24.70 -11.19 -16.09
N VAL A 16 25.37 -12.34 -16.04
CA VAL A 16 26.47 -12.57 -15.10
C VAL A 16 27.74 -12.07 -15.77
N THR A 17 28.39 -11.07 -15.21
CA THR A 17 29.55 -10.42 -15.84
C THR A 17 30.82 -11.21 -15.58
N ASN A 18 31.14 -11.49 -14.31
CA ASN A 18 32.33 -12.24 -13.92
C ASN A 18 32.16 -12.88 -12.53
N GLU A 19 32.91 -13.96 -12.32
CA GLU A 19 33.23 -14.53 -11.02
C GLU A 19 34.68 -14.16 -10.70
N ASP A 20 34.88 -13.21 -9.78
CA ASP A 20 36.23 -12.86 -9.32
C ASP A 20 36.81 -14.02 -8.46
N PRO A 21 38.15 -14.20 -8.45
CA PRO A 21 38.80 -15.29 -7.71
C PRO A 21 38.58 -15.27 -6.18
N GLU A 22 37.95 -14.22 -5.65
CA GLU A 22 37.56 -14.05 -4.25
C GLU A 22 36.10 -14.44 -3.93
N ASN A 23 35.45 -15.28 -4.76
CA ASN A 23 34.02 -15.66 -4.64
C ASN A 23 33.08 -14.46 -4.65
N GLN A 24 33.35 -13.48 -5.52
CA GLN A 24 32.45 -12.36 -5.75
C GLN A 24 31.70 -12.56 -7.07
N TYR A 25 30.37 -12.51 -7.00
CA TYR A 25 29.49 -12.68 -8.15
C TYR A 25 28.97 -11.31 -8.57
N ASN A 26 29.37 -10.87 -9.78
CA ASN A 26 28.96 -9.59 -10.32
C ASN A 26 27.86 -9.80 -11.37
N PHE A 27 26.71 -9.21 -11.13
CA PHE A 27 25.55 -9.24 -12.04
C PHE A 27 25.36 -7.86 -12.69
N LEU A 28 25.14 -7.84 -14.00
CA LEU A 28 24.79 -6.65 -14.76
C LEU A 28 23.31 -6.71 -15.13
N ALA A 29 22.52 -5.85 -14.48
CA ALA A 29 21.11 -5.64 -14.77
C ALA A 29 20.96 -4.49 -15.76
N LYS A 30 20.44 -4.81 -16.94
CA LYS A 30 20.15 -3.88 -18.02
C LYS A 30 18.68 -3.49 -17.95
N SER A 31 18.40 -2.22 -17.67
CA SER A 31 17.02 -1.73 -17.60
C SER A 31 16.88 -0.24 -17.91
N GLU A 32 15.73 0.10 -18.49
CA GLU A 32 15.29 1.50 -18.71
C GLU A 32 15.12 2.24 -17.38
N TYR A 33 14.88 1.50 -16.29
CA TYR A 33 14.78 2.04 -14.93
C TYR A 33 16.13 2.39 -14.30
N CYS A 34 17.26 1.95 -14.88
CA CYS A 34 18.60 2.34 -14.44
C CYS A 34 19.00 3.75 -14.93
N CYS A 35 18.20 4.37 -15.80
CA CYS A 35 18.50 5.68 -16.38
C CYS A 35 18.17 6.80 -15.39
N PRO A 36 19.02 7.84 -15.25
CA PRO A 36 18.64 9.04 -14.52
C PRO A 36 17.41 9.65 -15.18
N ALA A 37 16.41 10.03 -14.37
CA ALA A 37 15.16 10.60 -14.84
C ALA A 37 15.46 11.73 -15.84
N LYS A 38 15.09 11.53 -17.11
CA LYS A 38 15.28 12.56 -18.13
C LYS A 38 14.21 13.62 -17.91
N ASP A 39 14.63 14.80 -17.47
CA ASP A 39 13.82 16.02 -17.54
C ASP A 39 13.17 16.12 -18.94
N GLY A 40 11.84 16.04 -19.00
CA GLY A 40 11.08 16.39 -20.20
C GLY A 40 10.28 15.30 -20.91
N ARG A 41 10.23 14.06 -20.42
CA ARG A 41 9.16 13.12 -20.79
C ARG A 41 8.68 12.40 -19.54
N GLU A 42 7.44 12.67 -19.15
CA GLU A 42 6.42 11.92 -18.38
C GLU A 42 6.77 10.51 -17.81
N GLY A 43 8.00 10.34 -17.36
CA GLY A 43 8.58 9.19 -16.67
C GLY A 43 9.17 9.71 -15.37
N SER A 44 8.35 10.53 -14.71
CA SER A 44 8.33 10.71 -13.28
C SER A 44 9.09 9.60 -12.55
N SER A 45 10.20 9.97 -11.92
CA SER A 45 10.53 9.57 -10.55
C SER A 45 9.44 9.99 -9.54
N ALA A 46 8.18 10.08 -9.98
CA ALA A 46 7.04 10.21 -9.10
C ALA A 46 6.91 8.86 -8.43
N TYR A 47 7.00 8.88 -7.12
CA TYR A 47 6.13 8.14 -6.22
C TYR A 47 4.98 7.44 -6.98
N SER A 48 5.25 6.27 -7.56
CA SER A 48 4.22 5.39 -8.08
C SER A 48 3.53 4.88 -6.84
N LEU A 49 2.49 5.60 -6.40
CA LEU A 49 1.68 5.21 -5.27
C LEU A 49 1.28 3.76 -5.50
N SER A 50 1.73 2.88 -4.60
CA SER A 50 1.36 1.48 -4.64
C SER A 50 -0.16 1.38 -4.78
N ILE A 51 -0.65 0.41 -5.56
CA ILE A 51 -2.08 0.17 -5.76
C ILE A 51 -2.82 0.11 -4.42
N GLY A 52 -2.17 -0.41 -3.38
CA GLY A 52 -2.70 -0.41 -2.02
C GLY A 52 -3.02 0.99 -1.50
N THR A 53 -2.14 1.97 -1.71
CA THR A 53 -2.37 3.35 -1.27
C THR A 53 -3.52 4.00 -2.06
N PHE A 54 -3.64 3.73 -3.36
CA PHE A 54 -4.76 4.22 -4.16
C PHE A 54 -6.11 3.70 -3.63
N ILE A 55 -6.19 2.40 -3.32
CA ILE A 55 -7.40 1.78 -2.75
C ILE A 55 -7.75 2.40 -1.40
N VAL A 56 -6.76 2.57 -0.51
CA VAL A 56 -6.97 3.16 0.82
C VAL A 56 -7.48 4.60 0.71
N ILE A 57 -6.86 5.42 -0.14
CA ILE A 57 -7.29 6.81 -0.35
C ILE A 57 -8.72 6.85 -0.90
N GLY A 58 -9.03 6.02 -1.89
CA GLY A 58 -10.38 5.92 -2.46
C GLY A 58 -11.44 5.53 -1.42
N PHE A 59 -11.15 4.52 -0.61
CA PHE A 59 -12.05 4.09 0.46
C PHE A 59 -12.32 5.19 1.48
N VAL A 60 -11.27 5.88 1.95
CA VAL A 60 -11.39 6.98 2.92
C VAL A 60 -12.20 8.15 2.33
N ALA A 61 -11.99 8.49 1.06
CA ALA A 61 -12.73 9.55 0.40
C ALA A 61 -14.24 9.23 0.30
N VAL A 62 -14.59 8.00 -0.11
CA VAL A 62 -15.99 7.56 -0.18
C VAL A 62 -16.62 7.51 1.22
N ALA A 63 -15.89 7.01 2.22
CA ALA A 63 -16.34 6.99 3.61
C ALA A 63 -16.63 8.40 4.13
N ALA A 64 -15.74 9.37 3.86
CA ALA A 64 -15.94 10.77 4.27
C ALA A 64 -17.22 11.37 3.65
N VAL A 65 -17.44 11.16 2.35
CA VAL A 65 -18.67 11.63 1.68
C VAL A 65 -19.91 10.97 2.28
N TYR A 66 -19.87 9.67 2.55
CA TYR A 66 -20.95 8.94 3.21
C TYR A 66 -21.27 9.51 4.60
N PHE A 67 -20.26 9.81 5.41
CA PHE A 67 -20.47 10.44 6.72
C PHE A 67 -21.05 11.85 6.59
N VAL A 68 -20.54 12.69 5.70
CA VAL A 68 -21.04 14.07 5.55
C VAL A 68 -22.49 14.07 5.06
N ALA A 69 -22.80 13.32 4.01
CA ALA A 69 -24.16 13.23 3.47
C ALA A 69 -25.12 12.55 4.47
N GLY A 70 -24.68 11.45 5.08
CA GLY A 70 -25.44 10.67 6.04
C GLY A 70 -25.75 11.46 7.31
N VAL A 71 -24.75 12.06 7.92
CA VAL A 71 -24.92 12.92 9.10
C VAL A 71 -25.80 14.11 8.74
N GLY A 72 -25.51 14.83 7.66
CA GLY A 72 -26.29 15.98 7.19
C GLY A 72 -27.78 15.66 7.01
N TYR A 73 -28.10 14.52 6.39
CA TYR A 73 -29.47 14.04 6.23
C TYR A 73 -30.14 13.76 7.59
N GLN A 74 -29.43 13.12 8.52
CA GLN A 74 -29.95 12.83 9.86
C GLN A 74 -30.14 14.10 10.73
N ILE A 75 -29.29 15.12 10.55
CA ILE A 75 -29.45 16.45 11.19
C ILE A 75 -30.68 17.16 10.64
N GLY A 76 -30.74 17.33 9.31
CA GLY A 76 -31.68 18.24 8.65
C GLY A 76 -33.10 17.67 8.55
N VAL A 77 -33.24 16.38 8.27
CA VAL A 77 -34.54 15.76 7.99
C VAL A 77 -35.12 15.08 9.21
N ARG A 78 -34.31 14.32 9.95
CA ARG A 78 -34.79 13.44 11.04
C ARG A 78 -34.70 14.06 12.44
N LYS A 79 -34.05 15.23 12.59
CA LYS A 79 -33.74 15.87 13.88
C LYS A 79 -33.16 14.90 14.93
N ALA A 80 -32.45 13.87 14.47
CA ALA A 80 -31.89 12.85 15.35
C ALA A 80 -30.75 13.47 16.18
N GLN A 81 -30.73 13.19 17.48
CA GLN A 81 -29.73 13.68 18.43
C GLN A 81 -28.80 12.54 18.89
N GLY A 82 -27.52 12.88 19.12
CA GLY A 82 -26.52 11.94 19.64
C GLY A 82 -25.98 10.94 18.61
N ILE A 83 -25.58 9.76 19.11
CA ILE A 83 -24.85 8.71 18.34
C ILE A 83 -25.69 8.09 17.21
N GLN A 84 -27.02 8.24 17.26
CA GLN A 84 -27.95 7.76 16.23
C GLN A 84 -27.83 8.52 14.90
N ARG A 85 -27.13 9.65 14.90
CA ARG A 85 -26.93 10.51 13.73
C ARG A 85 -25.96 9.90 12.71
N VAL A 86 -25.17 8.91 13.12
CA VAL A 86 -24.32 8.14 12.21
C VAL A 86 -25.14 7.00 11.60
N PRO A 87 -25.32 6.98 10.27
CA PRO A 87 -26.01 5.88 9.63
C PRO A 87 -25.15 4.60 9.69
N ASN A 88 -25.75 3.52 10.20
CA ASN A 88 -25.13 2.19 10.39
C ASN A 88 -23.98 2.16 11.42
N ILE A 89 -24.21 2.72 12.62
CA ILE A 89 -23.20 2.81 13.68
C ILE A 89 -22.57 1.45 14.08
N ASP A 90 -23.33 0.36 14.04
CA ASP A 90 -22.85 -0.99 14.37
C ASP A 90 -21.77 -1.49 13.41
N LEU A 91 -21.84 -1.10 12.14
CA LEU A 91 -20.80 -1.40 11.16
C LEU A 91 -19.54 -0.58 11.48
N TRP A 92 -19.70 0.72 11.69
CA TRP A 92 -18.57 1.63 11.91
C TRP A 92 -17.84 1.39 13.23
N SER A 93 -18.55 0.94 14.28
CA SER A 93 -17.95 0.57 15.56
C SER A 93 -17.19 -0.75 15.49
N ALA A 94 -17.55 -1.65 14.58
CA ALA A 94 -16.88 -2.94 14.40
C ALA A 94 -15.58 -2.85 13.56
N ILE A 95 -15.50 -1.91 12.61
CA ILE A 95 -14.35 -1.77 11.70
C ILE A 95 -12.97 -1.72 12.40
N PRO A 96 -12.75 -0.94 13.48
CA PRO A 96 -11.45 -0.90 14.16
C PRO A 96 -11.01 -2.26 14.71
N GLY A 97 -11.97 -3.06 15.20
CA GLY A 97 -11.73 -4.43 15.65
C GLY A 97 -11.31 -5.33 14.49
N LEU A 98 -12.05 -5.28 13.38
CA LEU A 98 -11.74 -6.07 12.18
C LEU A 98 -10.36 -5.72 11.59
N VAL A 99 -9.98 -4.43 11.59
CA VAL A 99 -8.67 -3.99 11.11
C VAL A 99 -7.56 -4.55 12.00
N LYS A 100 -7.73 -4.49 13.32
CA LYS A 100 -6.78 -5.07 14.28
C LYS A 100 -6.61 -6.57 14.04
N ASP A 101 -7.69 -7.31 13.85
CA ASP A 101 -7.65 -8.75 13.57
C ASP A 101 -6.95 -9.06 12.24
N GLY A 102 -7.19 -8.26 11.19
CA GLY A 102 -6.49 -8.37 9.92
C GLY A 102 -4.98 -8.15 10.04
N PHE A 103 -4.56 -7.14 10.81
CA PHE A 103 -3.14 -6.90 11.10
C PHE A 103 -2.52 -8.05 11.90
N ILE A 104 -3.19 -8.52 12.95
CA ILE A 104 -2.73 -9.68 13.73
C ILE A 104 -2.56 -10.88 12.81
N PHE A 105 -3.55 -11.21 11.99
CA PHE A 105 -3.49 -12.33 11.05
C PHE A 105 -2.30 -12.20 10.07
N THR A 106 -2.09 -11.01 9.52
CA THR A 106 -1.02 -10.73 8.55
C THR A 106 0.36 -10.89 9.20
N PHE A 107 0.57 -10.32 10.40
CA PHE A 107 1.87 -10.36 11.06
C PHE A 107 2.16 -11.68 11.80
N THR A 108 1.12 -12.43 12.18
CA THR A 108 1.30 -13.76 12.78
C THR A 108 1.34 -14.89 11.75
N CYS A 109 1.11 -14.62 10.46
CA CYS A 109 0.99 -15.63 9.40
C CYS A 109 0.04 -16.77 9.81
N GLY A 110 -1.07 -16.44 10.48
CA GLY A 110 -2.02 -17.43 11.00
C GLY A 110 -1.50 -18.29 12.16
N ARG A 111 -0.38 -17.95 12.81
CA ARG A 111 0.06 -18.64 14.01
C ARG A 111 -0.88 -18.29 15.18
N PRO A 112 -1.60 -19.27 15.76
CA PRO A 112 -2.44 -18.99 16.90
C PRO A 112 -1.57 -18.52 18.08
N ALA A 113 -2.03 -17.50 18.80
CA ALA A 113 -1.46 -17.13 20.08
C ALA A 113 -1.44 -18.38 20.96
N ARG A 114 -0.24 -18.76 21.42
CA ARG A 114 -0.03 -19.93 22.28
C ARG A 114 -0.93 -19.76 23.51
N GLY A 115 -1.90 -20.67 23.66
CA GLY A 115 -3.01 -20.53 24.60
C GLY A 115 -2.58 -20.27 26.04
N THR A 116 -3.36 -19.45 26.71
CA THR A 116 -3.49 -19.46 28.17
C THR A 116 -4.71 -20.32 28.50
N VAL A 117 -4.45 -21.51 29.03
CA VAL A 117 -5.40 -22.35 29.78
C VAL A 117 -5.89 -21.59 31.00
#